data_AF-A0A2C6AJJ9-F1
#
_entry.id   AF-A0A2C6AJJ9-F1
#
_cell.length_a   1.000
_cell.length_b   1.000
_cell.length_c   1.000
_cell.angle_alpha   90.00
_cell.angle_beta   90.00
_cell.angle_gamma   90.00
#
_symmetry.space_group_name_H-M   'P 1'
#
loop_
_entity.id
_entity.type
_entity.pdbx_description
1 polymer ?
#
loop_
_entity_poly.entity_id
_entity_poly.type
_entity_poly.pdbx_seq_one_letter_code
_entity_poly.pdbx_strand_id
1 'polypeptide(L)'
;MPGIVASFDATTNLVHLYYNTATLTLALQLRRVNPGADDVQQTWEPGSADQSGLIVNPSCLASASFAGVDLVLGITSQATKSGTTLTENDISIVSPVYKPLAATELTNKAVAACNTDQAAWVYYLQGTDADHLKISEANITDGTPYTYEGTTSIMPGSYLGAYCRGDTRYIIYQSNDDGLLHEYKCDDGGGKSASGP
;
A
#
# COMPACT_ATOMS: atom_id res chain seq x y z
N MET A 1 11.68 -8.47 -4.54
CA MET A 1 11.39 -9.06 -3.22
C MET A 1 9.88 -9.13 -3.05
N PRO A 2 9.34 -10.14 -2.36
CA PRO A 2 7.92 -10.16 -1.99
C PRO A 2 7.61 -8.94 -1.10
N GLY A 3 6.41 -8.39 -1.25
CA GLY A 3 5.94 -7.30 -0.40
C GLY A 3 5.84 -7.75 1.05
N ILE A 4 6.23 -6.87 1.97
CA ILE A 4 6.18 -7.10 3.42
C ILE A 4 5.77 -5.79 4.10
N VAL A 5 4.95 -5.89 5.14
CA VAL A 5 4.60 -4.75 5.99
C VAL A 5 4.40 -5.21 7.42
N ALA A 6 4.71 -4.33 8.37
CA ALA A 6 4.49 -4.57 9.79
C ALA A 6 3.48 -3.57 10.36
N SER A 7 2.54 -4.07 11.17
CA SER A 7 1.73 -3.27 12.09
C SER A 7 2.15 -3.58 13.52
N PHE A 8 1.95 -2.64 14.44
CA PHE A 8 2.24 -2.81 15.86
C PHE A 8 1.00 -2.56 16.70
N ASP A 9 0.61 -3.56 17.49
CA ASP A 9 -0.42 -3.43 18.49
C ASP A 9 0.22 -3.17 19.86
N ALA A 10 0.11 -1.93 20.33
CA ALA A 10 0.61 -1.51 21.63
C ALA A 10 -0.13 -2.15 22.81
N THR A 11 -1.37 -2.60 22.61
CA THR A 11 -2.20 -3.20 23.66
C THR A 11 -1.72 -4.62 23.97
N THR A 12 -1.38 -5.38 22.93
CA THR A 12 -0.90 -6.76 23.05
C THR A 12 0.62 -6.87 23.02
N ASN A 13 1.33 -5.79 22.70
CA ASN A 13 2.76 -5.73 22.49
C ASN A 13 3.23 -6.72 21.40
N LEU A 14 2.42 -6.85 20.34
CA LEU A 14 2.66 -7.72 19.20
C LEU A 14 2.96 -6.91 17.94
N VAL A 15 3.89 -7.44 17.15
CA VAL A 15 4.15 -7.03 15.77
C VAL A 15 3.43 -8.01 14.86
N HIS A 16 2.55 -7.46 14.01
CA HIS A 16 1.85 -8.19 12.95
C HIS A 16 2.65 -8.03 11.67
N LEU A 17 3.34 -9.08 11.23
CA LEU A 17 4.12 -9.09 10.00
C LEU A 17 3.32 -9.73 8.88
N TYR A 18 2.92 -8.93 7.91
CA TYR A 18 2.21 -9.39 6.72
C TYR A 18 3.16 -9.47 5.54
N TYR A 19 3.07 -10.54 4.74
CA TYR A 19 3.89 -10.70 3.55
C TYR A 19 3.16 -11.41 2.42
N ASN A 20 3.53 -11.11 1.18
CA ASN A 20 3.03 -11.81 0.00
C ASN A 20 3.81 -13.12 -0.20
N THR A 21 3.10 -14.22 -0.44
CA THR A 21 3.68 -15.54 -0.66
C THR A 21 4.02 -15.76 -2.14
N ALA A 22 4.64 -16.90 -2.44
CA ALA A 22 4.83 -17.35 -3.82
C ALA A 22 3.50 -17.69 -4.54
N THR A 23 2.44 -17.99 -3.79
CA THR A 23 1.09 -18.28 -4.30
C THR A 23 0.21 -17.03 -4.44
N LEU A 24 0.82 -15.83 -4.35
CA LEU A 24 0.15 -14.53 -4.53
C LEU A 24 -0.90 -14.21 -3.46
N THR A 25 -0.78 -14.81 -2.29
CA THR A 25 -1.69 -14.65 -1.15
C THR A 25 -1.02 -13.89 -0.01
N LEU A 26 -1.82 -13.33 0.89
CA LEU A 26 -1.32 -12.75 2.13
C LEU A 26 -1.04 -13.83 3.18
N ALA A 27 0.12 -13.75 3.82
CA ALA A 27 0.43 -14.48 5.04
C ALA A 27 0.59 -13.51 6.22
N LEU A 28 0.38 -14.00 7.44
CA LEU A 28 0.55 -13.27 8.69
C LEU A 28 1.49 -14.04 9.61
N GLN A 29 2.43 -13.32 10.19
CA GLN A 29 3.25 -13.80 11.29
C GLN A 29 3.15 -12.83 12.47
N LEU A 30 2.85 -13.36 13.66
CA LEU A 30 2.86 -12.61 14.90
C LEU A 30 4.19 -12.81 15.63
N ARG A 31 4.75 -11.71 16.12
CA ARG A 31 5.96 -11.68 16.95
C ARG A 31 5.78 -10.77 18.14
N ARG A 32 6.43 -11.05 19.27
CA ARG A 32 6.51 -10.08 20.37
C ARG A 32 7.62 -9.07 20.11
N VAL A 33 7.44 -7.84 20.58
CA VAL A 33 8.49 -6.80 20.51
C VAL A 33 9.71 -7.19 21.34
N ASN A 34 9.47 -7.82 22.51
CA ASN A 34 10.51 -8.29 23.41
C ASN A 34 10.39 -9.81 23.55
N PRO A 35 10.94 -10.59 22.61
CA PRO A 35 10.85 -12.03 22.64
C PRO A 35 11.62 -12.56 23.86
N GLY A 36 10.91 -13.23 24.76
CA GLY A 36 11.53 -14.00 25.85
C GLY A 36 11.90 -15.41 25.38
N ALA A 37 12.37 -16.24 26.31
CA ALA A 37 12.64 -17.65 26.04
C ALA A 37 11.40 -18.43 25.55
N ASP A 38 10.20 -17.93 25.89
CA ASP A 38 8.90 -18.49 25.51
C ASP A 38 8.20 -17.68 24.40
N ASP A 39 8.96 -16.99 23.53
CA ASP A 39 8.35 -16.33 22.37
C ASP A 39 7.82 -17.37 21.38
N VAL A 40 6.50 -17.37 21.19
CA VAL A 40 5.85 -18.25 20.24
C VAL A 40 5.59 -17.46 18.98
N GLN A 41 6.41 -17.71 17.96
CA GLN A 41 6.13 -17.24 16.61
C GLN A 41 4.91 -18.00 16.08
N GLN A 42 3.81 -17.30 15.88
CA GLN A 42 2.62 -17.85 15.22
C GLN A 42 2.59 -17.40 13.77
N THR A 43 2.39 -18.32 12.84
CA THR A 43 2.39 -18.04 11.40
C THR A 43 1.17 -18.68 10.76
N TRP A 44 0.46 -17.90 9.95
CA TRP A 44 -0.66 -18.32 9.12
C TRP A 44 -0.30 -18.00 7.67
N GLU A 45 -0.11 -19.06 6.90
CA GLU A 45 0.22 -18.99 5.48
C GLU A 45 -0.62 -20.06 4.77
N PRO A 46 -1.19 -19.77 3.59
CA PRO A 46 -1.90 -20.79 2.83
C PRO A 46 -0.96 -21.91 2.39
N GLY A 47 -1.46 -23.14 2.50
CA GLY A 47 -0.79 -24.33 2.01
C GLY A 47 -0.86 -24.46 0.49
N SER A 48 -0.12 -25.42 -0.05
CA SER A 48 -0.07 -25.69 -1.50
C SER A 48 -1.39 -26.14 -2.13
N ALA A 49 -2.37 -26.55 -1.30
CA ALA A 49 -3.70 -26.98 -1.75
C ALA A 49 -4.76 -25.86 -1.64
N ASP A 50 -4.40 -24.71 -1.06
CA ASP A 50 -5.31 -23.57 -0.91
C ASP A 50 -5.42 -22.78 -2.23
N GLN A 51 -6.40 -21.87 -2.28
CA GLN A 51 -6.62 -21.04 -3.47
C GLN A 51 -5.42 -20.11 -3.71
N SER A 52 -5.05 -19.97 -4.98
CA SER A 52 -4.09 -18.93 -5.39
C SER A 52 -4.70 -17.55 -5.14
N GLY A 53 -3.87 -16.62 -4.68
CA GLY A 53 -4.29 -15.26 -4.41
C GLY A 53 -4.15 -14.36 -5.64
N LEU A 54 -4.44 -13.07 -5.41
CA LEU A 54 -4.47 -12.05 -6.46
C LEU A 54 -3.41 -10.96 -6.24
N ILE A 55 -2.59 -11.05 -5.18
CA ILE A 55 -1.61 -10.01 -4.85
C ILE A 55 -0.45 -10.09 -5.84
N VAL A 56 -0.23 -9.00 -6.57
CA VAL A 56 0.84 -8.89 -7.56
C VAL A 56 2.19 -9.14 -6.87
N ASN A 57 3.03 -9.98 -7.46
CA ASN A 57 4.36 -10.29 -6.96
C ASN A 57 5.40 -10.14 -8.09
N PRO A 58 6.44 -9.31 -7.93
CA PRO A 58 6.70 -8.41 -6.80
C PRO A 58 5.78 -7.18 -6.79
N SER A 59 5.30 -6.80 -5.60
CA SER A 59 4.71 -5.49 -5.31
C SER A 59 4.86 -5.19 -3.81
N CYS A 60 4.70 -3.93 -3.43
CA CYS A 60 4.72 -3.52 -2.03
C CYS A 60 3.42 -3.90 -1.31
N LEU A 61 3.50 -3.99 0.01
CA LEU A 61 2.34 -3.99 0.90
C LEU A 61 2.42 -2.76 1.80
N ALA A 62 1.28 -2.30 2.25
CA ALA A 62 1.16 -1.24 3.23
C ALA A 62 0.13 -1.62 4.29
N SER A 63 0.18 -0.97 5.45
CA SER A 63 -0.79 -1.18 6.53
C SER A 63 -1.20 0.15 7.13
N ALA A 64 -2.46 0.21 7.56
CA ALA A 64 -3.02 1.35 8.26
C ALA A 64 -4.08 0.86 9.25
N SER A 65 -4.21 1.52 10.40
CA SER A 65 -5.30 1.24 11.33
C SER A 65 -6.48 2.14 11.02
N PHE A 66 -7.68 1.57 10.94
CA PHE A 66 -8.91 2.33 10.75
C PHE A 66 -10.00 1.78 11.66
N ALA A 67 -10.54 2.64 12.54
CA ALA A 67 -11.54 2.27 13.54
C ALA A 67 -11.12 1.05 14.41
N GLY A 68 -9.83 0.96 14.75
CA GLY A 68 -9.26 -0.13 15.56
C GLY A 68 -9.05 -1.44 14.81
N VAL A 69 -9.22 -1.45 13.48
CA VAL A 69 -8.94 -2.61 12.62
C VAL A 69 -7.68 -2.34 11.82
N ASP A 70 -6.72 -3.26 11.88
CA ASP A 70 -5.57 -3.26 11.00
C ASP A 70 -6.00 -3.67 9.59
N LEU A 71 -5.84 -2.73 8.66
CA LEU A 71 -6.04 -2.94 7.25
C LEU A 71 -4.69 -3.21 6.60
N VAL A 72 -4.64 -4.21 5.72
CA VAL A 72 -3.50 -4.47 4.86
C VAL A 72 -3.89 -4.11 3.45
N LEU A 73 -3.02 -3.37 2.78
CA LEU A 73 -3.22 -2.84 1.46
C LEU A 73 -2.13 -3.35 0.54
N GLY A 74 -2.50 -3.57 -0.72
CA GLY A 74 -1.59 -4.12 -1.70
C GLY A 74 -2.08 -3.88 -3.11
N ILE A 75 -1.24 -4.23 -4.07
CA ILE A 75 -1.58 -4.20 -5.48
C ILE A 75 -2.09 -5.58 -5.87
N THR A 76 -3.29 -5.65 -6.45
CA THR A 76 -3.93 -6.90 -6.87
C THR A 76 -4.20 -6.92 -8.37
N SER A 77 -4.07 -8.08 -9.00
CA SER A 77 -4.47 -8.24 -10.40
C SER A 77 -5.99 -8.11 -10.52
N GLN A 78 -6.45 -7.33 -11.51
CA GLN A 78 -7.87 -7.27 -11.86
C GLN A 78 -8.38 -8.63 -12.37
N ALA A 79 -9.65 -8.93 -12.10
CA ALA A 79 -10.30 -10.08 -12.70
C ALA A 79 -10.43 -9.88 -14.22
N THR A 80 -9.75 -10.71 -15.01
CA THR A 80 -9.88 -10.67 -16.47
C THR A 80 -11.30 -11.02 -16.90
N LYS A 81 -11.98 -10.12 -17.60
CA LYS A 81 -13.14 -10.48 -18.40
C LYS A 81 -12.65 -11.22 -19.66
N SER A 82 -13.29 -12.33 -19.99
CA SER A 82 -12.88 -13.17 -21.13
C SER A 82 -12.69 -12.33 -22.39
N GLY A 83 -11.49 -12.43 -23.00
CA GLY A 83 -11.14 -11.71 -24.22
C GLY A 83 -10.56 -10.30 -24.05
N THR A 84 -10.29 -9.84 -22.83
CA THR A 84 -9.65 -8.54 -22.58
C THR A 84 -8.22 -8.69 -22.06
N THR A 85 -7.31 -7.85 -22.56
CA THR A 85 -5.95 -7.71 -22.02
C THR A 85 -6.00 -6.76 -20.83
N LEU A 86 -5.45 -7.18 -19.69
CA LEU A 86 -5.29 -6.28 -18.55
C LEU A 86 -4.32 -5.15 -18.91
N THR A 87 -4.70 -3.93 -18.59
CA THR A 87 -3.84 -2.73 -18.71
C THR A 87 -3.48 -2.13 -17.36
N GLU A 88 -4.14 -2.58 -16.29
CA GLU A 88 -4.03 -2.01 -14.94
C GLU A 88 -4.12 -3.11 -13.87
N ASN A 89 -3.61 -2.77 -12.69
CA ASN A 89 -3.85 -3.48 -11.43
C ASN A 89 -4.74 -2.62 -10.53
N ASP A 90 -5.37 -3.26 -9.56
CA ASP A 90 -6.10 -2.56 -8.50
C ASP A 90 -5.18 -2.27 -7.31
N ILE A 91 -5.37 -1.10 -6.71
CA ILE A 91 -5.00 -0.83 -5.32
C ILE A 91 -6.14 -1.34 -4.45
N SER A 92 -5.87 -2.31 -3.59
CA SER A 92 -6.90 -3.01 -2.83
C SER A 92 -6.58 -3.05 -1.34
N ILE A 93 -7.64 -3.04 -0.53
CA ILE A 93 -7.60 -3.70 0.76
C ILE A 93 -7.46 -5.20 0.47
N VAL A 94 -6.48 -5.87 1.07
CA VAL A 94 -6.24 -7.33 0.93
C VAL A 94 -6.51 -8.08 2.24
N SER A 95 -6.58 -7.38 3.36
CA SER A 95 -7.07 -7.88 4.64
C SER A 95 -7.78 -6.75 5.40
N PRO A 96 -8.94 -6.99 6.03
CA PRO A 96 -9.59 -8.30 6.21
C PRO A 96 -10.44 -8.76 5.02
N VAL A 97 -10.63 -7.90 4.02
CA VAL A 97 -11.43 -8.18 2.83
C VAL A 97 -10.65 -7.80 1.57
N TYR A 98 -10.87 -8.53 0.48
CA TYR A 98 -10.39 -8.13 -0.84
C TYR A 98 -11.34 -7.11 -1.45
N LYS A 99 -10.97 -5.83 -1.38
CA LYS A 99 -11.77 -4.71 -1.90
C LYS A 99 -10.90 -3.74 -2.71
N PRO A 100 -11.11 -3.66 -4.03
CA PRO A 100 -10.51 -2.61 -4.85
C PRO A 100 -10.93 -1.22 -4.38
N LEU A 101 -9.96 -0.29 -4.40
CA LEU A 101 -10.14 1.12 -4.04
C LEU A 101 -9.84 2.04 -5.22
N ALA A 102 -8.79 1.75 -5.96
CA ALA A 102 -8.34 2.54 -7.12
C ALA A 102 -7.60 1.63 -8.12
N ALA A 103 -7.19 2.21 -9.25
CA ALA A 103 -6.41 1.53 -10.27
C ALA A 103 -5.04 2.19 -10.48
N THR A 104 -4.07 1.38 -10.90
CA THR A 104 -2.70 1.80 -11.23
C THR A 104 -2.18 0.97 -12.41
N GLU A 105 -1.23 1.52 -13.15
CA GLU A 105 -0.63 0.87 -14.30
C GLU A 105 0.13 -0.41 -13.88
N LEU A 106 0.19 -1.39 -14.80
CA LEU A 106 0.77 -2.70 -14.50
C LEU A 106 2.22 -2.65 -13.98
N THR A 107 2.97 -1.65 -14.39
CA THR A 107 4.38 -1.44 -14.03
C THR A 107 4.56 -0.88 -12.63
N ASN A 108 3.55 -0.21 -12.07
CA ASN A 108 3.64 0.44 -10.78
C ASN A 108 3.53 -0.58 -9.65
N LYS A 109 4.55 -0.60 -8.79
CA LYS A 109 4.71 -1.59 -7.71
C LYS A 109 4.67 -1.00 -6.31
N ALA A 110 4.60 0.33 -6.20
CA ALA A 110 4.70 1.04 -4.93
C ALA A 110 3.33 1.32 -4.33
N VAL A 111 3.18 0.99 -3.05
CA VAL A 111 2.04 1.38 -2.23
C VAL A 111 2.57 1.76 -0.86
N ALA A 112 2.02 2.81 -0.26
CA ALA A 112 2.24 3.21 1.12
C ALA A 112 0.90 3.57 1.75
N ALA A 113 0.83 3.57 3.07
CA ALA A 113 -0.38 3.97 3.77
C ALA A 113 -0.04 4.67 5.07
N CYS A 114 -0.93 5.53 5.51
CA CYS A 114 -0.89 6.11 6.84
C CYS A 114 -2.31 6.35 7.34
N ASN A 115 -2.44 6.56 8.65
CA ASN A 115 -3.72 6.86 9.26
C ASN A 115 -3.57 7.88 10.39
N THR A 116 -4.69 8.55 10.66
CA THR A 116 -4.97 9.24 11.92
C THR A 116 -5.95 8.38 12.72
N ASP A 117 -6.45 8.89 13.84
CA ASP A 117 -7.51 8.22 14.60
C ASP A 117 -8.85 8.20 13.86
N GLN A 118 -9.04 9.08 12.87
CA GLN A 118 -10.34 9.31 12.21
C GLN A 118 -10.39 8.81 10.77
N ALA A 119 -9.24 8.69 10.11
CA ALA A 119 -9.17 8.37 8.69
C ALA A 119 -7.86 7.67 8.32
N ALA A 120 -7.91 6.89 7.26
CA ALA A 120 -6.77 6.22 6.66
C ALA A 120 -6.71 6.53 5.17
N TRP A 121 -5.49 6.56 4.64
CA TRP A 121 -5.21 6.83 3.22
C TRP A 121 -4.21 5.81 2.70
N VAL A 122 -4.41 5.43 1.45
CA VAL A 122 -3.43 4.68 0.66
C VAL A 122 -2.85 5.59 -0.40
N TYR A 123 -1.55 5.50 -0.59
CA TYR A 123 -0.79 6.22 -1.59
C TYR A 123 -0.17 5.25 -2.57
N TYR A 124 -0.20 5.59 -3.85
CA TYR A 124 0.29 4.76 -4.94
C TYR A 124 0.78 5.67 -6.07
N LEU A 125 1.50 5.08 -7.02
CA LEU A 125 1.95 5.80 -8.21
C LEU A 125 0.93 5.65 -9.34
N GLN A 126 0.78 6.72 -10.12
CA GLN A 126 0.12 6.71 -11.42
C GLN A 126 1.06 7.30 -12.48
N GLY A 127 0.89 6.91 -13.73
CA GLY A 127 1.82 7.22 -14.82
C GLY A 127 2.85 6.10 -15.04
N THR A 128 3.59 6.19 -16.15
CA THR A 128 4.51 5.13 -16.61
C THR A 128 5.96 5.57 -16.80
N ASP A 129 6.24 6.87 -16.83
CA ASP A 129 7.57 7.44 -17.00
C ASP A 129 7.84 8.56 -15.98
N ALA A 130 9.10 8.99 -15.86
CA ALA A 130 9.53 9.93 -14.83
C ALA A 130 8.83 11.32 -14.90
N ASP A 131 8.40 11.73 -16.08
CA ASP A 131 7.77 13.04 -16.31
C ASP A 131 6.26 13.00 -16.02
N HIS A 132 5.67 11.80 -16.09
CA HIS A 132 4.24 11.57 -15.87
C HIS A 132 3.92 10.81 -14.57
N LEU A 133 4.94 10.30 -13.86
CA LEU A 133 4.76 9.64 -12.58
C LEU A 133 4.31 10.64 -11.53
N LYS A 134 3.14 10.38 -10.97
CA LYS A 134 2.52 11.18 -9.91
C LYS A 134 2.15 10.31 -8.74
N ILE A 135 2.10 10.91 -7.57
CA ILE A 135 1.54 10.28 -6.38
C ILE A 135 0.03 10.49 -6.40
N SER A 136 -0.71 9.40 -6.26
CA SER A 136 -2.15 9.42 -6.07
C SER A 136 -2.51 8.86 -4.70
N GLU A 137 -3.61 9.33 -4.15
CA GLU A 137 -4.19 8.85 -2.90
C GLU A 137 -5.58 8.26 -3.14
N ALA A 138 -6.00 7.33 -2.27
CA ALA A 138 -7.40 7.01 -2.08
C ALA A 138 -7.72 6.98 -0.58
N ASN A 139 -8.84 7.58 -0.19
CA ASN A 139 -9.35 7.47 1.17
C ASN A 139 -10.01 6.09 1.34
N ILE A 140 -9.74 5.42 2.45
CA ILE A 140 -10.25 4.06 2.69
C ILE A 140 -11.78 4.01 2.85
N THR A 141 -12.40 5.12 3.26
CA THR A 141 -13.83 5.20 3.51
C THR A 141 -14.64 5.28 2.23
N ASP A 142 -14.32 6.22 1.34
CA ASP A 142 -15.08 6.49 0.13
C ASP A 142 -14.43 5.95 -1.16
N GLY A 143 -13.14 5.56 -1.09
CA GLY A 143 -12.38 5.06 -2.23
C GLY A 143 -12.12 6.12 -3.30
N THR A 144 -12.41 7.40 -3.06
CA THR A 144 -12.28 8.44 -4.08
C THR A 144 -10.80 8.75 -4.32
N PRO A 145 -10.29 8.55 -5.54
CA PRO A 145 -8.90 8.81 -5.85
C PRO A 145 -8.63 10.30 -6.08
N TYR A 146 -7.47 10.76 -5.64
CA TYR A 146 -6.95 12.11 -5.91
C TYR A 146 -5.49 12.03 -6.33
N THR A 147 -5.09 12.86 -7.30
CA THR A 147 -3.69 12.93 -7.75
C THR A 147 -3.05 14.23 -7.30
N TYR A 148 -1.81 14.13 -6.82
CA TYR A 148 -0.99 15.27 -6.42
C TYR A 148 -0.21 15.81 -7.63
N GLU A 149 -0.56 17.02 -8.06
CA GLU A 149 0.06 17.70 -9.21
C GLU A 149 1.40 18.39 -8.86
N GLY A 150 1.73 18.52 -7.57
CA GLY A 150 2.89 19.27 -7.08
C GLY A 150 4.10 18.43 -6.64
N THR A 151 4.18 17.18 -7.08
CA THR A 151 5.34 16.33 -6.80
C THR A 151 6.50 16.69 -7.73
N THR A 152 7.75 16.62 -7.26
CA THR A 152 8.92 16.72 -8.16
C THR A 152 8.97 15.47 -9.04
N SER A 153 9.76 15.48 -10.12
CA SER A 153 9.87 14.31 -11.01
C SER A 153 10.24 13.08 -10.17
N ILE A 154 9.39 12.05 -10.20
CA ILE A 154 9.52 10.85 -9.37
C ILE A 154 10.35 9.84 -10.15
N MET A 155 11.34 9.23 -9.49
CA MET A 155 12.16 8.21 -10.12
C MET A 155 11.31 6.98 -10.50
N PRO A 156 11.36 6.49 -11.75
CA PRO A 156 10.68 5.26 -12.13
C PRO A 156 11.09 4.07 -11.28
N GLY A 157 10.11 3.37 -10.72
CA GLY A 157 10.36 2.27 -9.77
C GLY A 157 10.66 2.72 -8.34
N SER A 158 10.53 4.01 -8.02
CA SER A 158 10.60 4.51 -6.65
C SER A 158 9.62 3.76 -5.75
N TYR A 159 10.07 3.44 -4.55
CA TYR A 159 9.19 3.03 -3.46
C TYR A 159 8.52 4.24 -2.81
N LEU A 160 7.45 4.00 -2.06
CA LEU A 160 6.76 5.03 -1.29
C LEU A 160 6.86 4.69 0.21
N GLY A 161 7.01 5.72 1.03
CA GLY A 161 6.74 5.68 2.47
C GLY A 161 5.67 6.70 2.82
N ALA A 162 4.91 6.49 3.89
CA ALA A 162 3.93 7.47 4.35
C ALA A 162 3.83 7.47 5.86
N TYR A 163 3.56 8.64 6.45
CA TYR A 163 3.32 8.77 7.88
C TYR A 163 2.44 9.99 8.21
N CYS A 164 1.83 9.98 9.39
CA CYS A 164 1.10 11.12 9.94
C CYS A 164 1.89 11.76 11.09
N ARG A 165 1.82 13.09 11.22
CA ARG A 165 2.24 13.84 12.39
C ARG A 165 1.10 14.78 12.79
N GLY A 166 0.33 14.37 13.79
CA GLY A 166 -0.99 14.96 14.04
C GLY A 166 -1.90 14.70 12.85
N ASP A 167 -2.63 15.72 12.41
CA ASP A 167 -3.50 15.64 11.22
C ASP A 167 -2.75 15.86 9.90
N THR A 168 -1.45 16.16 9.96
CA THR A 168 -0.64 16.36 8.75
C THR A 168 -0.09 15.05 8.25
N ARG A 169 -0.23 14.80 6.94
CA ARG A 169 0.19 13.58 6.26
C ARG A 169 1.41 13.88 5.39
N TYR A 170 2.34 12.94 5.34
CA TYR A 170 3.59 13.07 4.60
C TYR A 170 3.84 11.80 3.78
N ILE A 171 4.41 11.99 2.60
CA ILE A 171 4.78 10.91 1.67
C ILE A 171 6.26 11.05 1.34
N ILE A 172 7.00 9.96 1.47
CA ILE A 172 8.41 9.87 1.12
C ILE A 172 8.55 9.15 -0.22
N TYR A 173 9.34 9.69 -1.12
CA TYR A 173 9.64 9.12 -2.44
C TYR A 173 11.06 9.48 -2.87
N GLN A 174 11.58 8.81 -3.88
CA GLN A 174 12.86 9.15 -4.51
C GLN A 174 12.63 10.05 -5.73
N SER A 175 13.28 11.20 -5.76
CA SER A 175 13.20 12.10 -6.92
C SER A 175 14.12 11.61 -8.04
N ASN A 176 13.67 11.77 -9.27
CA ASN A 176 14.45 11.51 -10.48
C ASN A 176 15.51 12.59 -10.73
N ASP A 177 15.27 13.83 -10.28
CA ASP A 177 16.10 14.99 -10.60
C ASP A 177 17.46 14.93 -9.89
N ASP A 178 17.46 14.57 -8.60
CA ASP A 178 18.66 14.52 -7.75
C ASP A 178 18.97 13.14 -7.18
N GLY A 179 18.08 12.17 -7.37
CA GLY A 179 18.23 10.81 -6.83
C GLY A 179 18.08 10.72 -5.31
N LEU A 180 17.68 11.79 -4.62
CA LEU A 180 17.53 11.86 -3.17
C LEU A 180 16.11 11.48 -2.73
N LEU A 181 15.95 11.25 -1.43
CA LEU A 181 14.63 11.10 -0.81
C LEU A 181 14.01 12.47 -0.56
N HIS A 182 12.78 12.63 -1.00
CA HIS A 182 11.97 13.83 -0.82
C HIS A 182 10.76 13.51 0.05
N GLU A 183 10.35 14.50 0.84
CA GLU A 183 9.15 14.47 1.64
C GLU A 183 8.12 15.42 1.04
N TYR A 184 6.98 14.88 0.63
CA TYR A 184 5.82 15.64 0.20
C TYR A 184 4.83 15.77 1.36
N LYS A 185 4.47 17.00 1.71
CA LYS A 185 3.41 17.29 2.68
C LYS A 185 2.06 17.35 1.96
N CYS A 186 1.12 16.50 2.38
CA CYS A 186 -0.22 16.48 1.81
C CYS A 186 -1.03 17.66 2.34
N ASP A 187 -1.16 18.73 1.55
CA ASP A 187 -2.03 19.85 1.88
C ASP A 187 -3.44 19.64 1.30
N ASP A 188 -4.47 19.99 2.07
CA ASP A 188 -5.88 19.69 1.72
C ASP A 188 -6.50 20.60 0.65
N GLY A 189 -5.76 21.57 0.08
CA GLY A 189 -6.38 22.61 -0.76
C GLY A 189 -5.60 23.18 -1.95
N GLY A 190 -4.41 22.68 -2.29
CA GLY A 190 -3.52 23.39 -3.24
C GLY A 190 -3.29 22.77 -4.62
N GLY A 191 -3.43 21.45 -4.77
CA GLY A 191 -2.92 20.76 -5.97
C GLY A 191 -3.48 19.36 -6.18
N LYS A 192 -4.71 19.14 -5.74
CA LYS A 192 -5.43 17.88 -5.97
C LYS A 192 -6.31 18.03 -7.21
N SER A 193 -6.08 17.17 -8.20
CA SER A 193 -7.03 16.93 -9.27
C SER A 193 -7.79 15.64 -8.96
N ALA A 194 -9.11 15.64 -9.15
CA ALA A 194 -9.84 14.37 -9.12
C ALA A 194 -9.42 13.60 -10.37
N SER A 195 -8.87 12.39 -10.19
CA SER A 195 -8.58 11.52 -11.33
C SER A 195 -9.92 10.99 -11.86
N GLY A 196 -10.23 11.29 -13.12
CA GLY A 196 -11.41 10.73 -13.77
C GLY A 196 -11.31 9.21 -13.91
N PRO A 197 -12.44 8.49 -13.90
CA PRO A 197 -12.47 7.05 -14.20
C PRO A 197 -12.14 6.76 -15.66
#